data_AF-A0A2V2LFA3-F1
#
_entry.id   AF-A0A2V2LFA3-F1
#
_cell.length_a   1.000
_cell.length_b   1.000
_cell.length_c   1.000
_cell.angle_alpha   90.00
_cell.angle_beta   90.00
_cell.angle_gamma   90.00
#
_symmetry.space_group_name_H-M   'P 1'
#
loop_
_entity.id
_entity.type
_entity.pdbx_description
1 polymer ?
#
loop_
_entity_poly.entity_id
_entity_poly.type
_entity_poly.pdbx_seq_one_letter_code
_entity_poly.pdbx_strand_id
1 'polypeptide(L)'
;MSTQIALTGLKAAQADISNTSHNIANVGTTGFQRSRVEFGDLFSTSPMANPRTQIGSGTKLLATQRIFEQGAVTTTGNAFDLALEGPGFFALQGGETGGRAYSRAGAFNLDPSGRVIDSSGDFLLGFPVAQNGTPLSRDPAAMRPIQIASQTGAARATSTVELDLNFPASGQGRQATVPSAVGFNPGDPTSYAYSTPMSILDADGQPVDAIAYFVKTAEPSATSTDSTFEVQLSYQGSAMTPPATPPELTFDAFGTMTGGFGPMTFTSLSGPLTMDFTGSQMSNDAFSVRNFEQDGETKRSLSNLEIANDGVVWATYGTQEAIAIGQVGLANFANPNGLKQIGNATFVETSESGQPDIGQGGASGFGSIRSGALESSNVDLTAELVHLITAQRNYQASAKALETSSSLSQTIMNMRT
;
A
#
# COMPACT_ATOMS: atom_id res chain seq x y z
N MET A 1 -25.98 -40.60 44.17
CA MET A 1 -25.22 -39.70 43.27
C MET A 1 -25.73 -38.29 43.46
N SER A 2 -24.85 -37.29 43.56
CA SER A 2 -25.29 -35.90 43.70
C SER A 2 -25.65 -35.34 42.32
N THR A 3 -26.82 -34.73 42.20
CA THR A 3 -27.27 -33.95 41.02
C THR A 3 -26.22 -32.91 40.58
N GLN A 4 -25.41 -32.43 41.52
CA GLN A 4 -24.35 -31.45 41.29
C GLN A 4 -23.20 -31.99 40.43
N ILE A 5 -22.83 -33.26 40.55
CA ILE A 5 -21.77 -33.87 39.73
C ILE A 5 -22.25 -33.98 38.28
N ALA A 6 -23.49 -34.40 38.06
CA ALA A 6 -24.08 -34.47 36.73
C ALA A 6 -24.25 -33.07 36.10
N LEU A 7 -24.68 -32.07 36.88
CA LEU A 7 -24.84 -30.70 36.41
C LEU A 7 -23.50 -30.05 36.02
N THR A 8 -22.45 -30.28 36.80
CA THR A 8 -21.11 -29.75 36.49
C THR A 8 -20.52 -30.40 35.24
N GLY A 9 -20.68 -31.72 35.07
CA GLY A 9 -20.33 -32.43 33.83
C GLY A 9 -21.08 -31.91 32.60
N LEU A 10 -22.39 -31.63 32.74
CA LEU A 10 -23.21 -31.09 31.66
C LEU A 10 -22.75 -29.68 31.23
N LYS A 11 -22.43 -28.80 32.19
CA LYS A 11 -21.88 -27.47 31.91
C LYS A 11 -20.51 -27.54 31.24
N ALA A 12 -19.65 -28.47 31.68
CA ALA A 12 -18.34 -28.67 31.07
C ALA A 12 -18.47 -29.13 29.60
N ALA A 13 -19.33 -30.13 29.33
CA ALA A 13 -19.60 -30.58 27.97
C ALA A 13 -20.21 -29.47 27.09
N GLN A 14 -21.08 -28.62 27.64
CA GLN A 14 -21.63 -27.47 26.91
C GLN A 14 -20.55 -26.45 26.52
N ALA A 15 -19.62 -26.15 27.43
CA ALA A 15 -18.49 -25.26 27.14
C ALA A 15 -17.58 -25.84 26.04
N ASP A 16 -17.33 -27.15 26.09
CA ASP A 16 -16.53 -27.85 25.09
C ASP A 16 -17.18 -27.84 23.70
N ILE A 17 -18.48 -28.17 23.62
CA ILE A 17 -19.27 -28.07 22.38
C ILE A 17 -19.22 -26.65 21.83
N SER A 18 -19.36 -25.64 22.68
CA SER A 18 -19.37 -24.23 22.25
C SER A 18 -18.01 -23.82 21.66
N ASN A 19 -16.92 -24.21 22.33
CA ASN A 19 -15.57 -23.94 21.88
C ASN A 19 -15.22 -24.65 20.56
N THR A 20 -15.52 -25.95 20.45
CA THR A 20 -15.30 -26.69 19.20
C THR A 20 -16.19 -26.18 18.06
N SER A 21 -17.43 -25.79 18.35
CA SER A 21 -18.32 -25.18 17.34
C SER A 21 -17.77 -23.84 16.85
N HIS A 22 -17.17 -23.05 17.75
CA HIS A 22 -16.50 -21.80 17.40
C HIS A 22 -15.24 -22.03 16.54
N ASN A 23 -14.44 -23.07 16.83
CA ASN A 23 -13.32 -23.46 15.99
C ASN A 23 -13.77 -23.86 14.58
N ILE A 24 -14.79 -24.72 14.48
CA ILE A 24 -15.35 -25.18 13.19
C ILE A 24 -15.87 -24.00 12.38
N ALA A 25 -16.59 -23.07 13.02
CA ALA A 25 -17.15 -21.91 12.33
C ALA A 25 -16.07 -20.98 11.74
N ASN A 26 -14.88 -20.94 12.34
CA ASN A 26 -13.79 -20.05 11.94
C ASN A 26 -12.67 -20.76 11.17
N VAL A 27 -12.87 -22.00 10.70
CA VAL A 27 -11.86 -22.74 9.94
C VAL A 27 -11.44 -22.02 8.65
N GLY A 28 -12.35 -21.24 8.05
CA GLY A 28 -12.07 -20.43 6.86
C GLY A 28 -11.52 -19.03 7.15
N THR A 29 -11.41 -18.64 8.42
CA THR A 29 -10.97 -17.29 8.80
C THR A 29 -9.45 -17.22 8.82
N THR A 30 -8.88 -16.34 8.01
CA THR A 30 -7.43 -16.07 7.95
C THR A 30 -6.89 -15.64 9.31
N GLY A 31 -5.75 -16.21 9.71
CA GLY A 31 -5.10 -15.90 10.98
C GLY A 31 -5.83 -16.39 12.25
N PHE A 32 -6.94 -17.13 12.11
CA PHE A 32 -7.67 -17.66 13.27
C PHE A 32 -6.89 -18.76 13.98
N GLN A 33 -6.76 -18.62 15.30
CA GLN A 33 -6.06 -19.55 16.19
C GLN A 33 -7.07 -20.38 16.97
N ARG A 34 -6.97 -21.71 16.84
CA ARG A 34 -7.80 -22.70 17.53
C ARG A 34 -7.75 -22.48 19.05
N SER A 35 -8.90 -22.56 19.70
CA SER A 35 -8.99 -22.58 21.16
C SER A 35 -9.33 -23.96 21.71
N ARG A 36 -8.87 -24.26 22.92
CA ARG A 36 -9.23 -25.46 23.69
C ARG A 36 -9.70 -25.08 25.09
N VAL A 37 -10.67 -25.83 25.60
CA VAL A 37 -11.10 -25.71 27.00
C VAL A 37 -10.27 -26.62 27.89
N GLU A 38 -9.90 -26.13 29.06
CA GLU A 38 -9.19 -26.91 30.07
C GLU A 38 -10.07 -27.09 31.29
N PHE A 39 -10.16 -28.32 31.77
CA PHE A 39 -11.00 -28.69 32.90
C PHE A 39 -10.16 -29.10 34.11
N GLY A 40 -10.68 -28.79 35.28
CA GLY A 40 -10.17 -29.26 36.57
C GLY A 40 -11.24 -30.05 37.30
N ASP A 41 -10.82 -30.98 38.15
CA ASP A 41 -11.76 -31.63 39.06
C ASP A 41 -12.17 -30.66 40.18
N LEU A 42 -13.36 -30.89 40.70
CA LEU A 42 -13.83 -30.25 41.93
C LEU A 42 -13.61 -31.24 43.07
N PHE A 43 -12.73 -30.88 44.00
CA PHE A 43 -12.46 -31.68 45.18
C PHE A 43 -12.81 -30.91 46.45
N SER A 44 -13.69 -31.46 47.28
CA SER A 44 -14.10 -30.83 48.53
C SER A 44 -13.15 -31.27 49.64
N THR A 45 -12.09 -30.49 49.92
CA THR A 45 -11.16 -30.75 51.04
C THR A 45 -11.82 -30.44 52.39
N SER A 46 -12.52 -31.42 52.97
CA SER A 46 -12.94 -31.32 54.38
C SER A 46 -11.78 -31.81 55.27
N PRO A 47 -11.31 -31.02 56.26
CA PRO A 47 -10.19 -31.38 57.14
C PRO A 47 -10.42 -32.67 57.95
N MET A 48 -11.66 -33.15 58.05
CA MET A 48 -12.03 -34.38 58.77
C MET A 48 -12.35 -35.56 57.83
N ALA A 49 -12.22 -35.40 56.52
CA ALA A 49 -12.56 -36.46 55.57
C ALA A 49 -11.41 -37.49 55.44
N ASN A 50 -11.77 -38.78 55.48
CA ASN A 50 -10.84 -39.86 55.22
C ASN A 50 -10.48 -39.88 53.71
N PRO A 51 -9.19 -39.76 53.34
CA PRO A 51 -8.76 -39.72 51.95
C PRO A 51 -9.09 -40.99 51.15
N ARG A 52 -9.39 -42.12 51.83
CA ARG A 52 -9.78 -43.38 51.17
C ARG A 52 -11.27 -43.46 50.81
N THR A 53 -12.12 -42.59 51.35
CA THR A 53 -13.58 -42.63 51.16
C THR A 53 -14.15 -41.36 50.54
N GLN A 54 -13.29 -40.44 50.12
CA GLN A 54 -13.70 -39.15 49.58
C GLN A 54 -14.07 -39.27 48.10
N ILE A 55 -15.28 -38.84 47.76
CA ILE A 55 -15.80 -38.85 46.39
C ILE A 55 -15.61 -37.44 45.79
N GLY A 56 -15.19 -37.37 44.53
CA GLY A 56 -15.07 -36.10 43.79
C GLY A 56 -16.41 -35.37 43.67
N SER A 57 -16.35 -34.04 43.59
CA SER A 57 -17.52 -33.14 43.55
C SER A 57 -17.88 -32.66 42.14
N GLY A 58 -17.26 -33.23 41.11
CA GLY A 58 -17.53 -32.92 39.70
C GLY A 58 -16.34 -32.27 39.01
N THR A 59 -16.62 -31.39 38.03
CA THR A 59 -15.60 -30.69 37.24
C THR A 59 -15.91 -29.20 37.09
N LYS A 60 -14.89 -28.39 36.81
CA LYS A 60 -15.04 -26.97 36.45
C LYS A 60 -14.17 -26.63 35.25
N LEU A 61 -14.59 -25.64 34.49
CA LEU A 61 -13.76 -25.00 33.48
C LEU A 61 -12.68 -24.17 34.20
N LEU A 62 -11.40 -24.42 33.88
CA LEU A 62 -10.26 -23.67 34.39
C LEU A 62 -9.95 -22.48 33.49
N ALA A 63 -9.80 -22.73 32.19
CA ALA A 63 -9.42 -21.73 31.21
C ALA A 63 -9.85 -22.16 29.80
N THR A 64 -9.88 -21.18 28.90
CA THR A 64 -9.91 -21.41 27.45
C THR A 64 -8.60 -20.87 26.90
N GLN A 65 -7.71 -21.78 26.47
CA GLN A 65 -6.41 -21.41 25.93
C GLN A 65 -6.44 -21.41 24.41
N ARG A 66 -5.67 -20.52 23.79
CA ARG A 66 -5.44 -20.50 22.34
C ARG A 66 -4.16 -21.24 22.03
N ILE A 67 -4.17 -21.96 20.91
CA ILE A 67 -3.01 -22.69 20.41
C ILE A 67 -2.45 -21.87 19.24
N PHE A 68 -1.26 -21.29 19.45
CA PHE A 68 -0.56 -20.45 18.47
C PHE A 68 0.38 -21.28 17.60
N GLU A 69 -0.15 -22.31 16.95
CA GLU A 69 0.57 -23.09 15.95
C GLU A 69 0.39 -22.48 14.56
N GLN A 70 1.43 -22.58 13.72
CA GLN A 70 1.41 -22.05 12.37
C GLN A 70 0.34 -22.76 11.52
N GLY A 71 -0.54 -21.95 10.90
CA GLY A 71 -1.49 -22.44 9.90
C GLY A 71 -0.87 -22.66 8.53
N ALA A 72 -1.61 -23.30 7.62
CA ALA A 72 -1.16 -23.49 6.24
C ALA A 72 -1.05 -22.14 5.52
N VAL A 73 0.05 -21.89 4.82
CA VAL A 73 0.26 -20.67 4.03
C VAL A 73 -0.21 -20.90 2.59
N THR A 74 -1.17 -20.10 2.15
CA THR A 74 -1.75 -20.17 0.80
C THR A 74 -1.38 -18.93 0.01
N THR A 75 -0.80 -19.11 -1.18
CA THR A 75 -0.48 -18.02 -2.10
C THR A 75 -1.76 -17.44 -2.70
N THR A 76 -1.90 -16.11 -2.68
CA THR A 76 -3.03 -15.36 -3.25
C THR A 76 -2.63 -14.54 -4.48
N GLY A 77 -1.35 -14.20 -4.61
CA GLY A 77 -0.81 -13.35 -5.69
C GLY A 77 -0.99 -11.84 -5.46
N ASN A 78 -1.58 -11.42 -4.35
CA ASN A 78 -1.79 -10.01 -4.02
C ASN A 78 -0.70 -9.50 -3.07
N ALA A 79 0.03 -8.45 -3.42
CA ALA A 79 1.22 -8.04 -2.65
C ALA A 79 0.94 -7.66 -1.18
N PHE A 80 -0.27 -7.15 -0.91
CA PHE A 80 -0.73 -6.76 0.43
C PHE A 80 -1.28 -7.92 1.26
N ASP A 81 -1.37 -9.11 0.69
CA ASP A 81 -1.60 -10.33 1.46
C ASP A 81 -0.26 -10.79 2.03
N LEU A 82 -0.12 -10.66 3.35
CA LEU A 82 1.09 -10.96 4.09
C LEU A 82 0.86 -12.17 5.00
N ALA A 83 1.63 -13.23 4.79
CA ALA A 83 1.68 -14.37 5.71
C ALA A 83 2.89 -14.22 6.63
N LEU A 84 2.70 -14.46 7.93
CA LEU A 84 3.80 -14.57 8.88
C LEU A 84 4.19 -16.04 9.03
N GLU A 85 5.43 -16.36 8.66
CA GLU A 85 6.01 -17.70 8.82
C GLU A 85 6.89 -17.72 10.07
N GLY A 86 6.33 -18.22 11.18
CA GLY A 86 6.98 -18.29 12.49
C GLY A 86 6.28 -17.44 13.57
N PRO A 87 6.95 -17.23 14.73
CA PRO A 87 6.36 -16.54 15.87
C PRO A 87 6.21 -15.03 15.61
N GLY A 88 5.15 -14.45 16.17
CA GLY A 88 4.89 -13.01 16.15
C GLY A 88 3.48 -12.65 15.68
N PHE A 89 3.24 -11.35 15.65
CA PHE A 89 2.00 -10.69 15.24
C PHE A 89 2.32 -9.43 14.47
N PHE A 90 1.50 -9.07 13.48
CA PHE A 90 1.52 -7.75 12.88
C PHE A 90 1.07 -6.71 13.91
N ALA A 91 1.82 -5.61 14.02
CA ALA A 91 1.42 -4.48 14.84
C ALA A 91 0.44 -3.59 14.05
N LEU A 92 -0.75 -3.39 14.60
CA LEU A 92 -1.83 -2.59 14.03
C LEU A 92 -2.17 -1.41 14.96
N GLN A 93 -2.81 -0.38 14.41
CA GLN A 93 -3.35 0.73 15.18
C GLN A 93 -4.79 1.04 14.76
N GLY A 94 -5.70 1.08 15.73
CA GLY A 94 -7.11 1.39 15.47
C GLY A 94 -7.34 2.87 15.18
N GLY A 95 -7.42 3.26 13.92
CA GLY A 95 -7.57 4.66 13.53
C GLY A 95 -6.38 5.55 13.98
N GLU A 96 -6.55 6.87 13.93
CA GLU A 96 -5.42 7.80 14.15
C GLU A 96 -5.04 8.00 15.63
N THR A 97 -5.96 7.73 16.55
CA THR A 97 -5.77 7.92 18.00
C THR A 97 -6.00 6.64 18.81
N GLY A 98 -6.35 5.52 18.18
CA GLY A 98 -6.62 4.29 18.90
C GLY A 98 -5.36 3.60 19.40
N GLY A 99 -5.60 2.66 20.31
CA GLY A 99 -4.55 1.83 20.87
C GLY A 99 -3.93 0.88 19.86
N ARG A 100 -2.80 0.29 20.24
CA ARG A 100 -2.16 -0.76 19.46
C ARG A 100 -2.95 -2.04 19.56
N ALA A 101 -3.01 -2.73 18.44
CA ALA A 101 -3.61 -4.02 18.31
C ALA A 101 -2.65 -4.96 17.58
N TYR A 102 -2.86 -6.26 17.72
CA TYR A 102 -1.94 -7.28 17.23
C TYR A 102 -2.74 -8.36 16.54
N SER A 103 -2.36 -8.74 15.32
CA SER A 103 -3.08 -9.77 14.58
C SER A 103 -2.10 -10.64 13.80
N ARG A 104 -2.50 -11.90 13.54
CA ARG A 104 -1.82 -12.76 12.55
C ARG A 104 -2.53 -12.74 11.20
N ALA A 105 -3.74 -12.18 11.13
CA ALA A 105 -4.41 -11.98 9.85
C ALA A 105 -3.65 -10.88 9.08
N GLY A 106 -3.14 -11.23 7.91
CA GLY A 106 -2.40 -10.30 7.06
C GLY A 106 -3.10 -9.98 5.74
N ALA A 107 -4.43 -10.02 5.73
CA ALA A 107 -5.22 -9.56 4.58
C ALA A 107 -5.33 -8.03 4.63
N PHE A 108 -4.37 -7.34 4.02
CA PHE A 108 -4.31 -5.88 3.99
C PHE A 108 -4.75 -5.31 2.63
N ASN A 109 -5.15 -4.04 2.64
CA ASN A 109 -5.49 -3.26 1.46
C ASN A 109 -4.93 -1.84 1.59
N LEU A 110 -4.88 -1.12 0.48
CA LEU A 110 -4.47 0.29 0.47
C LEU A 110 -5.70 1.20 0.56
N ASP A 111 -5.69 2.16 1.47
CA ASP A 111 -6.71 3.20 1.55
C ASP A 111 -6.45 4.32 0.49
N PRO A 112 -7.43 5.21 0.21
CA PRO A 112 -7.25 6.31 -0.74
C PRO A 112 -6.15 7.31 -0.39
N SER A 113 -5.70 7.33 0.86
CA SER A 113 -4.57 8.16 1.32
C SER A 113 -3.21 7.44 1.22
N GLY A 114 -3.21 6.21 0.69
CA GLY A 114 -2.02 5.40 0.53
C GLY A 114 -1.58 4.66 1.79
N ARG A 115 -2.42 4.55 2.82
CA ARG A 115 -2.09 3.81 4.05
C ARG A 115 -2.49 2.35 3.92
N VAL A 116 -1.68 1.46 4.48
CA VAL A 116 -2.00 0.02 4.53
C VAL A 116 -2.96 -0.23 5.69
N ILE A 117 -4.16 -0.72 5.37
CA ILE A 117 -5.24 -1.02 6.32
C ILE A 117 -5.65 -2.48 6.28
N ASP A 118 -6.13 -3.02 7.39
CA ASP A 118 -6.83 -4.29 7.42
C ASP A 118 -8.31 -4.14 7.00
N SER A 119 -9.08 -5.24 7.00
CA SER A 119 -10.52 -5.21 6.70
C SER A 119 -11.37 -4.53 7.78
N SER A 120 -10.82 -4.31 8.97
CA SER A 120 -11.44 -3.58 10.09
C SER A 120 -11.18 -2.06 10.02
N GLY A 121 -10.26 -1.62 9.16
CA GLY A 121 -9.80 -0.23 9.05
C GLY A 121 -8.64 0.12 9.99
N ASP A 122 -8.02 -0.87 10.62
CA ASP A 122 -6.82 -0.69 11.45
C ASP A 122 -5.59 -0.52 10.56
N PHE A 123 -4.72 0.42 10.91
CA PHE A 123 -3.51 0.72 10.14
C PHE A 123 -2.39 -0.25 10.46
N LEU A 124 -1.73 -0.80 9.43
CA LEU A 124 -0.50 -1.57 9.60
C LEU A 124 0.64 -0.63 9.99
N LEU A 125 1.25 -0.92 11.14
CA LEU A 125 2.37 -0.15 11.66
C LEU A 125 3.69 -0.68 11.11
N GLY A 126 4.60 0.26 10.84
CA GLY A 126 5.96 -0.03 10.43
C GLY A 126 6.97 0.95 10.99
N PHE A 127 8.22 0.53 10.99
CA PHE A 127 9.35 1.37 11.29
C PHE A 127 9.69 2.27 10.11
N PRO A 128 10.04 3.54 10.37
CA PRO A 128 10.61 4.39 9.34
C PRO A 128 11.98 3.83 8.93
N VAL A 129 12.21 3.77 7.63
CA VAL A 129 13.47 3.31 7.02
C VAL A 129 14.12 4.44 6.24
N ALA A 130 15.44 4.40 6.11
CA ALA A 130 16.15 5.19 5.13
C ALA A 130 15.85 4.65 3.71
N GLN A 131 16.15 5.43 2.67
CA GLN A 131 15.91 5.04 1.27
C GLN A 131 16.58 3.70 0.87
N ASN A 132 17.66 3.33 1.58
CA ASN A 132 18.38 2.06 1.39
C ASN A 132 17.77 0.87 2.16
N GLY A 133 16.62 1.03 2.82
CA GLY A 133 15.96 -0.02 3.61
C GLY A 133 16.45 -0.18 5.04
N THR A 134 17.43 0.60 5.50
CA THR A 134 17.92 0.52 6.88
C THR A 134 16.91 1.15 7.85
N PRO A 135 16.44 0.45 8.89
CA PRO A 135 15.53 1.04 9.88
C PRO A 135 16.19 2.17 10.66
N LEU A 136 15.49 3.32 10.73
CA LEU A 136 15.97 4.53 11.41
C LEU A 136 15.74 4.48 12.93
N SER A 137 14.78 3.68 13.38
CA SER A 137 14.50 3.43 14.80
C SER A 137 13.95 2.03 14.97
N ARG A 138 14.20 1.44 16.15
CA ARG A 138 13.62 0.18 16.61
C ARG A 138 12.77 0.36 17.87
N ASP A 139 12.52 1.61 18.25
CA ASP A 139 11.65 1.94 19.39
C ASP A 139 10.20 1.66 19.00
N PRO A 140 9.43 0.92 19.81
CA PRO A 140 8.00 0.77 19.62
C PRO A 140 7.29 2.10 19.35
N ALA A 141 7.63 3.20 20.04
CA ALA A 141 7.03 4.52 19.88
C ALA A 141 7.31 5.18 18.52
N ALA A 142 8.33 4.72 17.79
CA ALA A 142 8.68 5.22 16.47
C ALA A 142 7.88 4.57 15.34
N MET A 143 7.14 3.48 15.63
CA MET A 143 6.27 2.85 14.65
C MET A 143 5.14 3.80 14.23
N ARG A 144 4.94 3.92 12.92
CA ARG A 144 3.89 4.75 12.31
C ARG A 144 3.14 3.94 11.26
N PRO A 145 1.90 4.33 10.89
CA PRO A 145 1.20 3.74 9.76
C PRO A 145 2.08 3.75 8.51
N ILE A 146 2.19 2.61 7.84
CA ILE A 146 2.89 2.53 6.57
C ILE A 146 2.06 3.27 5.52
N GLN A 147 2.66 4.31 4.94
CA GLN A 147 2.03 5.12 3.90
C GLN A 147 2.83 5.04 2.61
N ILE A 148 2.21 4.49 1.58
CA ILE A 148 2.71 4.37 0.21
C ILE A 148 2.04 5.46 -0.61
N ALA A 149 2.81 6.47 -1.00
CA ALA A 149 2.29 7.52 -1.86
C ALA A 149 2.00 6.94 -3.26
N SER A 150 0.86 7.29 -3.87
CA SER A 150 0.58 6.88 -5.26
C SER A 150 1.46 7.61 -6.27
N GLN A 151 2.02 8.75 -5.87
CA GLN A 151 2.96 9.55 -6.65
C GLN A 151 4.08 10.09 -5.78
N THR A 152 5.29 10.16 -6.31
CA THR A 152 6.46 10.74 -5.62
C THR A 152 7.19 11.76 -6.49
N GLY A 153 7.99 12.60 -5.84
CA GLY A 153 8.76 13.67 -6.46
C GLY A 153 8.07 15.03 -6.41
N ALA A 154 8.86 16.08 -6.63
CA ALA A 154 8.35 17.42 -6.86
C ALA A 154 8.09 17.57 -8.37
N ALA A 155 6.91 18.08 -8.73
CA ALA A 155 6.70 18.55 -10.08
C ALA A 155 7.63 19.75 -10.35
N ARG A 156 8.22 19.78 -11.54
CA ARG A 156 9.01 20.93 -12.00
C ARG A 156 8.41 21.41 -13.31
N ALA A 157 7.97 22.66 -13.34
CA ALA A 157 7.57 23.32 -14.58
C ALA A 157 8.74 23.31 -15.56
N THR A 158 8.42 23.15 -16.85
CA THR A 158 9.42 23.24 -17.91
C THR A 158 9.98 24.65 -17.94
N SER A 159 11.30 24.77 -17.82
CA SER A 159 12.03 26.04 -17.87
C SER A 159 12.88 26.16 -19.12
N THR A 160 13.32 25.02 -19.68
CA THR A 160 14.17 24.94 -20.87
C THR A 160 13.64 23.87 -21.82
N VAL A 161 13.60 24.19 -23.11
CA VAL A 161 13.22 23.28 -24.20
C VAL A 161 14.29 23.33 -25.28
N GLU A 162 14.81 22.18 -25.66
CA GLU A 162 15.65 22.00 -26.83
C GLU A 162 14.77 21.53 -27.99
N LEU A 163 14.75 22.30 -29.07
CA LEU A 163 13.90 22.06 -30.23
C LEU A 163 14.72 22.20 -31.51
N ASP A 164 15.08 21.08 -32.10
CA ASP A 164 15.78 21.05 -33.38
C ASP A 164 14.80 20.83 -34.52
N LEU A 165 14.85 21.71 -35.51
CA LEU A 165 13.92 21.72 -36.63
C LEU A 165 14.66 21.57 -37.95
N ASN A 166 14.00 20.90 -38.90
CA ASN A 166 14.36 20.99 -40.30
C ASN A 166 13.43 21.99 -40.98
N PHE A 167 13.99 23.07 -41.50
CA PHE A 167 13.27 24.03 -42.33
C PHE A 167 13.46 23.70 -43.82
N PRO A 168 12.42 23.78 -44.65
CA PRO A 168 12.57 23.56 -46.08
C PRO A 168 13.32 24.75 -46.73
N ALA A 169 14.26 24.43 -47.62
CA ALA A 169 15.14 25.39 -48.29
C ALA A 169 14.40 26.27 -49.32
N SER A 170 13.19 25.88 -49.72
CA SER A 170 12.36 26.65 -50.65
C SER A 170 10.91 26.72 -50.18
N GLY A 171 10.25 27.84 -50.47
CA GLY A 171 8.86 28.10 -50.13
C GLY A 171 8.68 28.99 -48.89
N GLN A 172 7.58 29.75 -48.89
CA GLN A 172 7.20 30.69 -47.82
C GLN A 172 6.34 29.99 -46.74
N GLY A 173 6.24 28.66 -46.79
CA GLY A 173 5.35 27.89 -45.92
C GLY A 173 3.89 28.32 -46.11
N ARG A 174 3.24 28.69 -45.01
CA ARG A 174 1.85 29.21 -44.99
C ARG A 174 1.74 30.73 -45.16
N GLN A 175 2.87 31.45 -45.23
CA GLN A 175 2.85 32.91 -45.39
C GLN A 175 2.51 33.34 -46.81
N ALA A 176 1.81 34.47 -46.90
CA ALA A 176 1.48 35.11 -48.17
C ALA A 176 2.63 35.98 -48.73
N THR A 177 3.45 36.57 -47.86
CA THR A 177 4.59 37.45 -48.20
C THR A 177 5.71 37.35 -47.16
N VAL A 178 6.96 37.64 -47.56
CA VAL A 178 8.12 37.79 -46.66
C VAL A 178 8.67 39.23 -46.75
N PRO A 179 8.73 40.00 -45.64
CA PRO A 179 8.16 39.73 -44.31
C PRO A 179 6.62 39.77 -44.30
N SER A 180 6.00 39.29 -43.21
CA SER A 180 4.54 39.37 -43.01
C SER A 180 4.07 40.82 -42.89
N ALA A 181 3.08 41.22 -43.70
CA ALA A 181 2.52 42.58 -43.70
C ALA A 181 1.58 42.87 -42.51
N VAL A 182 1.04 41.83 -41.87
CA VAL A 182 -0.01 41.94 -40.83
C VAL A 182 0.58 41.91 -39.41
N GLY A 183 1.89 41.65 -39.28
CA GLY A 183 2.52 41.31 -38.01
C GLY A 183 2.15 39.88 -37.55
N PHE A 184 2.78 39.40 -36.48
CA PHE A 184 2.53 38.06 -35.94
C PHE A 184 1.16 38.00 -35.24
N ASN A 185 0.33 37.02 -35.61
CA ASN A 185 -0.93 36.73 -34.92
C ASN A 185 -1.19 35.21 -34.86
N PRO A 186 -1.17 34.57 -33.67
CA PRO A 186 -1.44 33.14 -33.53
C PRO A 186 -2.77 32.66 -34.12
N GLY A 187 -3.79 33.55 -34.17
CA GLY A 187 -5.11 33.23 -34.70
C GLY A 187 -5.24 33.37 -36.23
N ASP A 188 -4.22 33.92 -36.91
CA ASP A 188 -4.19 34.08 -38.36
C ASP A 188 -3.14 33.13 -38.99
N PRO A 189 -3.57 32.05 -39.68
CA PRO A 189 -2.68 31.08 -40.32
C PRO A 189 -1.76 31.67 -41.39
N THR A 190 -2.03 32.88 -41.89
CA THR A 190 -1.21 33.54 -42.93
C THR A 190 -0.09 34.40 -42.35
N SER A 191 -0.07 34.61 -41.03
CA SER A 191 0.92 35.47 -40.35
C SER A 191 2.27 34.77 -40.10
N TYR A 192 2.33 33.44 -40.12
CA TYR A 192 3.51 32.62 -39.82
C TYR A 192 3.77 31.57 -40.90
N ALA A 193 5.04 31.19 -41.11
CA ALA A 193 5.43 30.24 -42.15
C ALA A 193 5.19 28.80 -41.70
N TYR A 194 5.67 28.47 -40.49
CA TYR A 194 5.59 27.15 -39.90
C TYR A 194 5.18 27.26 -38.43
N SER A 195 4.60 26.19 -37.90
CA SER A 195 4.20 26.09 -36.51
C SER A 195 4.35 24.66 -36.02
N THR A 196 4.86 24.50 -34.81
CA THR A 196 5.00 23.21 -34.14
C THR A 196 4.30 23.25 -32.79
N PRO A 197 3.25 22.45 -32.56
CA PRO A 197 2.69 22.26 -31.23
C PRO A 197 3.66 21.40 -30.39
N MET A 198 3.82 21.77 -29.13
CA MET A 198 4.61 21.06 -28.15
C MET A 198 3.88 21.03 -26.80
N SER A 199 4.11 19.96 -26.04
CA SER A 199 3.52 19.78 -24.71
C SER A 199 4.57 20.09 -23.66
N ILE A 200 4.43 21.23 -22.97
CA ILE A 200 5.30 21.61 -21.85
C ILE A 200 4.60 21.39 -20.52
N LEU A 201 5.35 21.33 -19.41
CA LEU A 201 4.79 21.09 -18.09
C LEU A 201 4.62 22.38 -17.29
N ASP A 202 3.50 22.50 -16.58
CA ASP A 202 3.26 23.57 -15.62
C ASP A 202 3.86 23.27 -14.23
N ALA A 203 3.63 24.18 -13.26
CA ALA A 203 4.13 24.05 -11.89
C ALA A 203 3.58 22.82 -11.15
N ASP A 204 2.42 22.30 -11.55
CA ASP A 204 1.81 21.10 -11.00
C ASP A 204 2.24 19.82 -11.74
N GLY A 205 3.06 19.96 -12.78
CA GLY A 205 3.56 18.87 -13.61
C GLY A 205 2.50 18.34 -14.57
N GLN A 206 1.49 19.14 -14.91
CA GLN A 206 0.49 18.81 -15.92
C GLN A 206 0.94 19.28 -17.30
N PRO A 207 0.64 18.51 -18.36
CA PRO A 207 0.93 18.92 -19.73
C PRO A 207 0.03 20.08 -20.15
N VAL A 208 0.65 21.10 -20.71
CA VAL A 208 0.03 22.31 -21.25
C VAL A 208 0.49 22.51 -22.68
N ASP A 209 -0.45 22.87 -23.55
CA ASP A 209 -0.18 23.16 -24.95
C ASP A 209 0.59 24.48 -25.10
N ALA A 210 1.75 24.38 -25.75
CA ALA A 210 2.51 25.51 -26.26
C ALA A 210 2.73 25.33 -27.76
N ILE A 211 2.77 26.42 -28.52
CA ILE A 211 2.99 26.36 -29.97
C ILE A 211 4.08 27.35 -30.33
N ALA A 212 5.16 26.83 -30.90
CA ALA A 212 6.22 27.63 -31.50
C ALA A 212 5.85 27.96 -32.95
N TYR A 213 5.84 29.24 -33.29
CA TYR A 213 5.58 29.77 -34.61
C TYR A 213 6.87 30.34 -35.19
N PHE A 214 7.08 30.12 -36.48
CA PHE A 214 8.25 30.59 -37.21
C PHE A 214 7.78 31.51 -38.32
N VAL A 215 8.11 32.79 -38.20
CA VAL A 215 7.76 33.84 -39.15
C VAL A 215 8.99 34.08 -40.04
N LYS A 216 8.89 33.84 -41.34
CA LYS A 216 10.02 34.13 -42.23
C LYS A 216 10.14 35.63 -42.43
N THR A 217 11.32 36.19 -42.16
CA THR A 217 11.59 37.64 -42.24
C THR A 217 12.50 37.99 -43.42
N ALA A 218 13.35 37.06 -43.87
CA ALA A 218 14.19 37.24 -45.05
C ALA A 218 14.26 35.98 -45.93
N GLU A 219 14.27 36.21 -47.24
CA GLU A 219 14.55 35.20 -48.28
C GLU A 219 15.92 35.49 -48.93
N PRO A 220 16.61 34.45 -49.44
CA PRO A 220 17.83 34.63 -50.20
C PRO A 220 17.55 35.52 -51.42
N SER A 221 18.30 36.61 -51.52
CA SER A 221 18.25 37.56 -52.63
C SER A 221 19.62 37.64 -53.31
N ALA A 222 19.71 38.34 -54.44
CA ALA A 222 20.98 38.52 -55.15
C ALA A 222 22.07 39.23 -54.30
N THR A 223 21.70 39.84 -53.17
CA THR A 223 22.56 40.62 -52.29
C THR A 223 22.79 40.02 -50.90
N SER A 224 21.97 39.04 -50.48
CA SER A 224 22.14 38.30 -49.23
C SER A 224 21.72 36.85 -49.45
N THR A 225 22.60 35.92 -49.11
CA THR A 225 22.40 34.48 -49.31
C THR A 225 21.60 33.82 -48.20
N ASP A 226 21.22 34.59 -47.18
CA ASP A 226 20.79 34.03 -45.91
C ASP A 226 19.26 34.03 -45.80
N SER A 227 18.72 32.99 -45.16
CA SER A 227 17.30 32.90 -44.80
C SER A 227 17.14 33.18 -43.31
N THR A 228 16.18 34.02 -42.94
CA THR A 228 15.94 34.40 -41.54
C THR A 228 14.52 34.09 -41.12
N PHE A 229 14.38 33.47 -39.95
CA PHE A 229 13.10 33.16 -39.31
C PHE A 229 13.06 33.77 -37.90
N GLU A 230 12.02 34.53 -37.61
CA GLU A 230 11.72 35.01 -36.26
C GLU A 230 10.87 33.96 -35.52
N VAL A 231 11.27 33.64 -34.28
CA VAL A 231 10.59 32.69 -33.42
C VAL A 231 9.60 33.42 -32.52
N GLN A 232 8.34 33.02 -32.58
CA GLN A 232 7.29 33.52 -31.71
C GLN A 232 6.64 32.34 -30.99
N LEU A 233 6.29 32.52 -29.72
CA LEU A 233 5.77 31.43 -28.90
C LEU A 233 4.38 31.80 -28.37
N SER A 234 3.44 30.85 -28.38
CA SER A 234 2.19 30.98 -27.65
C SER A 234 2.08 29.93 -26.56
N TYR A 235 1.58 30.34 -25.40
CA TYR A 235 1.28 29.49 -24.25
C TYR A 235 -0.22 29.58 -23.93
N GLN A 236 -0.93 28.45 -23.88
CA GLN A 236 -2.39 28.41 -23.67
C GLN A 236 -3.19 29.37 -24.57
N GLY A 237 -2.80 29.48 -25.84
CA GLY A 237 -3.46 30.36 -26.81
C GLY A 237 -3.14 31.85 -26.68
N SER A 238 -2.29 32.26 -25.73
CA SER A 238 -1.80 33.63 -25.60
C SER A 238 -0.36 33.75 -26.10
N ALA A 239 -0.06 34.77 -26.90
CA ALA A 239 1.32 35.03 -27.34
C ALA A 239 2.21 35.44 -26.16
N MET A 240 3.41 34.88 -26.08
CA MET A 240 4.43 35.25 -25.11
C MET A 240 5.22 36.46 -25.60
N THR A 241 5.77 37.23 -24.66
CA THR A 241 6.61 38.38 -25.00
C THR A 241 8.00 37.87 -25.43
N PRO A 242 8.43 38.15 -26.68
CA PRO A 242 9.75 37.76 -27.15
C PRO A 242 10.87 38.53 -26.41
N PRO A 243 12.12 38.03 -26.43
CA PRO A 243 13.26 38.73 -25.84
C PRO A 243 13.51 40.10 -26.49
N ALA A 244 14.24 40.97 -25.78
CA ALA A 244 14.54 42.33 -26.22
C ALA A 244 15.43 42.40 -27.49
N THR A 245 16.20 41.33 -27.75
CA THR A 245 16.85 41.08 -29.04
C THR A 245 15.92 40.21 -29.90
N PRO A 246 15.72 40.52 -31.19
CA PRO A 246 14.87 39.71 -32.06
C PRO A 246 15.29 38.23 -32.00
N PRO A 247 14.38 37.31 -31.66
CA PRO A 247 14.66 35.88 -31.62
C PRO A 247 14.74 35.33 -33.05
N GLU A 248 15.81 35.66 -33.77
CA GLU A 248 16.01 35.31 -35.17
C GLU A 248 16.96 34.12 -35.34
N LEU A 249 16.51 33.13 -36.10
CA LEU A 249 17.31 32.04 -36.62
C LEU A 249 17.75 32.40 -38.03
N THR A 250 19.06 32.46 -38.28
CA THR A 250 19.60 32.71 -39.63
C THR A 250 20.28 31.47 -40.16
N PHE A 251 20.11 31.20 -41.45
CA PHE A 251 20.71 30.07 -42.15
C PHE A 251 21.45 30.56 -43.39
N ASP A 252 22.61 29.97 -43.67
CA ASP A 252 23.36 30.23 -44.89
C ASP A 252 22.79 29.50 -46.12
N ALA A 253 23.38 29.74 -47.28
CA ALA A 253 23.01 29.06 -48.54
C ALA A 253 23.20 27.54 -48.54
N PHE A 254 23.99 27.00 -47.60
CA PHE A 254 24.20 25.56 -47.44
C PHE A 254 23.24 24.93 -46.42
N GLY A 255 22.36 25.74 -45.83
CA GLY A 255 21.36 25.33 -44.86
C GLY A 255 21.91 25.11 -43.45
N THR A 256 23.11 25.60 -43.17
CA THR A 256 23.70 25.61 -41.83
C THR A 256 23.24 26.85 -41.08
N MET A 257 22.88 26.71 -39.81
CA MET A 257 22.53 27.85 -38.97
C MET A 257 23.76 28.74 -38.76
N THR A 258 23.61 30.05 -38.92
CA THR A 258 24.68 31.06 -38.78
C THR A 258 24.40 32.10 -37.69
N GLY A 259 23.20 32.08 -37.12
CA GLY A 259 22.73 33.04 -36.12
C GLY A 259 21.50 32.51 -35.40
N GLY A 260 21.27 33.01 -34.18
CA GLY A 260 20.35 32.40 -33.22
C GLY A 260 21.01 31.36 -32.31
N PHE A 261 22.35 31.34 -32.26
CA PHE A 261 23.10 30.49 -31.35
C PHE A 261 22.91 30.96 -29.91
N GLY A 262 22.08 30.24 -29.17
CA GLY A 262 21.93 30.42 -27.74
C GLY A 262 20.49 30.38 -27.25
N PRO A 263 20.32 30.15 -25.94
CA PRO A 263 19.01 30.09 -25.31
C PRO A 263 18.23 31.41 -25.49
N MET A 264 17.04 31.32 -26.10
CA MET A 264 16.10 32.42 -26.24
C MET A 264 15.05 32.36 -25.14
N THR A 265 15.05 33.32 -24.21
CA THR A 265 14.08 33.36 -23.12
C THR A 265 12.84 34.17 -23.49
N PHE A 266 11.70 33.48 -23.58
CA PHE A 266 10.38 34.06 -23.74
C PHE A 266 9.75 34.26 -22.36
N THR A 267 9.08 35.39 -22.14
CA THR A 267 8.44 35.68 -20.85
C THR A 267 6.92 35.63 -20.98
N SER A 268 6.27 34.95 -20.03
CA SER A 268 4.82 34.89 -19.90
C SER A 268 4.39 35.23 -18.47
N LEU A 269 3.07 35.31 -18.24
CA LEU A 269 2.50 35.42 -16.90
C LEU A 269 2.77 34.19 -16.02
N SER A 270 3.11 33.04 -16.61
CA SER A 270 3.41 31.78 -15.92
C SER A 270 4.89 31.58 -15.59
N GLY A 271 5.77 32.48 -16.06
CA GLY A 271 7.22 32.40 -15.87
C GLY A 271 8.01 32.50 -17.18
N PRO A 272 9.36 32.58 -17.09
CA PRO A 272 10.25 32.55 -18.24
C PRO A 272 10.39 31.12 -18.78
N LEU A 273 10.32 30.97 -20.11
CA LEU A 273 10.63 29.73 -20.82
C LEU A 273 11.79 29.98 -21.78
N THR A 274 12.82 29.17 -21.69
CA THR A 274 14.01 29.26 -22.53
C THR A 274 13.98 28.21 -23.62
N MET A 275 14.19 28.62 -24.87
CA MET A 275 14.18 27.74 -26.03
C MET A 275 15.57 27.71 -26.66
N ASP A 276 16.11 26.53 -26.94
CA ASP A 276 17.34 26.33 -27.71
C ASP A 276 17.00 25.68 -29.05
N PHE A 277 17.58 26.20 -30.14
CA PHE A 277 17.37 25.75 -31.51
C PHE A 277 18.68 25.39 -32.23
N THR A 278 19.79 25.28 -31.49
CA THR A 278 21.15 25.19 -32.04
C THR A 278 21.36 24.04 -33.03
N GLY A 279 20.61 22.93 -32.93
CA GLY A 279 20.68 21.80 -33.88
C GLY A 279 19.75 21.92 -35.10
N SER A 280 19.10 23.07 -35.28
CA SER A 280 18.23 23.33 -36.43
C SER A 280 19.02 23.50 -37.74
N GLN A 281 18.41 23.11 -38.84
CA GLN A 281 19.02 23.17 -40.18
C GLN A 281 17.99 23.49 -41.25
N MET A 282 18.47 23.90 -42.42
CA MET A 282 17.69 23.99 -43.65
C MET A 282 18.10 22.90 -44.65
N SER A 283 17.13 22.26 -45.27
CA SER A 283 17.36 21.24 -46.29
C SER A 283 16.24 21.21 -47.32
N ASN A 284 16.37 20.39 -48.37
CA ASN A 284 15.30 20.22 -49.36
C ASN A 284 14.12 19.37 -48.86
N ASP A 285 14.22 18.81 -47.65
CA ASP A 285 13.14 18.04 -47.02
C ASP A 285 12.05 18.96 -46.45
N ALA A 286 10.86 18.39 -46.25
CA ALA A 286 9.73 19.12 -45.66
C ALA A 286 10.03 19.56 -44.20
N PHE A 287 9.25 20.54 -43.75
CA PHE A 287 9.33 21.00 -42.35
C PHE A 287 9.06 19.83 -41.39
N SER A 288 10.00 19.57 -40.48
CA SER A 288 9.88 18.49 -39.50
C SER A 288 10.63 18.81 -38.22
N VAL A 289 10.15 18.21 -37.12
CA VAL A 289 10.83 18.24 -35.82
C VAL A 289 11.84 17.10 -35.77
N ARG A 290 13.11 17.43 -35.56
CA ARG A 290 14.21 16.46 -35.50
C ARG A 290 14.51 16.02 -34.08
N ASN A 291 14.51 16.96 -33.14
CA ASN A 291 14.71 16.72 -31.71
C ASN A 291 13.71 17.56 -30.91
N PHE A 292 13.23 16.98 -29.80
CA PHE A 292 12.43 17.70 -28.82
C PHE A 292 12.75 17.14 -27.45
N GLU A 293 13.38 17.96 -26.62
CA GLU A 293 13.73 17.62 -25.24
C GLU A 293 13.32 18.77 -24.30
N GLN A 294 12.89 18.45 -23.09
CA GLN A 294 12.50 19.43 -22.09
C GLN A 294 12.95 19.02 -20.69
N ASP A 295 13.19 20.00 -19.82
CA ASP A 295 13.68 19.78 -18.45
C ASP A 295 12.56 19.63 -17.39
N GLY A 296 11.30 19.70 -17.82
CA GLY A 296 10.15 19.56 -16.95
C GLY A 296 10.04 18.15 -16.36
N GLU A 297 9.62 18.05 -15.11
CA GLU A 297 9.40 16.77 -14.44
C GLU A 297 7.96 16.66 -13.94
N THR A 298 7.28 15.56 -14.30
CA THR A 298 6.00 15.19 -13.70
C THR A 298 6.23 14.45 -12.39
N LYS A 299 5.21 14.43 -11.51
CA LYS A 299 5.20 13.48 -10.40
C LYS A 299 5.22 12.07 -10.96
N ARG A 300 6.04 11.20 -10.37
CA ARG A 300 6.21 9.81 -10.83
C ARG A 300 5.15 8.94 -10.15
N SER A 301 4.35 8.22 -10.93
CA SER A 301 3.39 7.26 -10.38
C SER A 301 4.09 6.00 -9.87
N LEU A 302 3.48 5.36 -8.87
CA LEU A 302 3.90 4.03 -8.42
C LEU A 302 3.77 3.02 -9.57
N SER A 303 4.89 2.41 -9.96
CA SER A 303 4.96 1.40 -11.02
C SER A 303 4.95 -0.02 -10.45
N ASN A 304 5.70 -0.26 -9.38
CA ASN A 304 5.82 -1.57 -8.73
C ASN A 304 5.91 -1.41 -7.21
N LEU A 305 5.39 -2.39 -6.49
CA LEU A 305 5.48 -2.49 -5.05
C LEU A 305 5.88 -3.93 -4.68
N GLU A 306 6.90 -4.06 -3.86
CA GLU A 306 7.40 -5.34 -3.38
C GLU A 306 7.59 -5.28 -1.87
N ILE A 307 7.22 -6.36 -1.17
CA ILE A 307 7.44 -6.48 0.28
C ILE A 307 8.39 -7.65 0.49
N ALA A 308 9.59 -7.34 0.95
CA ALA A 308 10.64 -8.33 1.18
C ALA A 308 10.37 -9.16 2.44
N ASN A 309 11.11 -10.27 2.60
CA ASN A 309 10.88 -11.22 3.69
C ASN A 309 11.22 -10.67 5.09
N ASP A 310 12.03 -9.63 5.14
CA ASP A 310 12.37 -8.87 6.34
C ASP A 310 11.32 -7.80 6.70
N GLY A 311 10.26 -7.70 5.89
CA GLY A 311 9.17 -6.75 6.04
C GLY A 311 9.45 -5.38 5.41
N VAL A 312 10.57 -5.18 4.72
CA VAL A 312 10.84 -3.90 4.05
C VAL A 312 9.94 -3.76 2.82
N VAL A 313 9.21 -2.66 2.76
CA VAL A 313 8.33 -2.27 1.67
C VAL A 313 9.10 -1.42 0.67
N TRP A 314 9.33 -1.98 -0.50
CA TRP A 314 10.01 -1.34 -1.63
C TRP A 314 9.00 -0.84 -2.65
N ALA A 315 9.12 0.43 -3.04
CA ALA A 315 8.28 1.06 -4.03
C ALA A 315 9.13 1.59 -5.18
N THR A 316 8.75 1.25 -6.41
CA THR A 316 9.37 1.77 -7.64
C THR A 316 8.44 2.78 -8.27
N TYR A 317 8.94 3.97 -8.57
CA TYR A 317 8.18 5.04 -9.19
C TYR A 317 8.74 5.38 -10.58
N GLY A 318 7.93 5.21 -11.63
CA GLY A 318 8.39 5.34 -13.02
C GLY A 318 9.47 4.30 -13.35
N THR A 319 10.63 4.78 -13.81
CA THR A 319 11.79 3.97 -14.26
C THR A 319 12.98 4.02 -13.30
N GLN A 320 12.80 4.61 -12.11
CA GLN A 320 13.87 4.74 -11.11
C GLN A 320 14.13 3.44 -10.35
N GLU A 321 15.22 3.43 -9.58
CA GLU A 321 15.50 2.37 -8.61
C GLU A 321 14.42 2.31 -7.52
N ALA A 322 14.20 1.13 -6.95
CA ALA A 322 13.25 0.95 -5.87
C ALA A 322 13.72 1.69 -4.61
N ILE A 323 12.81 2.42 -3.96
CA ILE A 323 13.06 3.09 -2.69
C ILE A 323 12.30 2.39 -1.56
N ALA A 324 12.94 2.25 -0.41
CA ALA A 324 12.27 1.71 0.77
C ALA A 324 11.36 2.78 1.42
N ILE A 325 10.11 2.43 1.68
CA ILE A 325 9.09 3.31 2.26
C ILE A 325 8.91 3.09 3.75
N GLY A 326 9.02 1.84 4.19
CA GLY A 326 8.86 1.45 5.59
C GLY A 326 9.22 -0.02 5.79
N GLN A 327 9.33 -0.44 7.04
CA GLN A 327 9.51 -1.85 7.40
C GLN A 327 8.37 -2.29 8.32
N VAL A 328 7.65 -3.34 7.96
CA VAL A 328 6.54 -3.88 8.77
C VAL A 328 7.02 -4.23 10.19
N GLY A 329 6.33 -3.68 11.18
CA GLY A 329 6.62 -3.94 12.59
C GLY A 329 5.96 -5.24 13.04
N LEU A 330 6.76 -6.15 13.60
CA LEU A 330 6.26 -7.37 14.23
C LEU A 330 6.36 -7.25 15.74
N ALA A 331 5.39 -7.83 16.43
CA ALA A 331 5.36 -7.92 17.88
C ALA A 331 5.35 -9.38 18.33
N ASN A 332 6.05 -9.68 19.40
CA ASN A 332 5.99 -10.94 20.12
C ASN A 332 5.72 -10.69 21.60
N PHE A 333 5.21 -11.69 22.30
CA PHE A 333 4.82 -11.59 23.71
C PHE A 333 5.40 -12.74 24.49
N ALA A 334 5.83 -12.46 25.73
CA ALA A 334 6.28 -13.51 26.65
C ALA A 334 5.17 -14.53 26.92
N ASN A 335 3.92 -14.08 26.99
CA ASN A 335 2.74 -14.94 27.14
C ASN A 335 1.62 -14.57 26.15
N PRO A 336 1.58 -15.20 24.95
CA PRO A 336 0.52 -14.94 23.97
C PRO A 336 -0.89 -15.29 24.47
N ASN A 337 -1.03 -16.22 25.41
CA ASN A 337 -2.34 -16.58 25.97
C ASN A 337 -2.91 -15.50 26.91
N GLY A 338 -2.07 -14.60 27.43
CA GLY A 338 -2.51 -13.45 28.21
C GLY A 338 -3.14 -12.33 27.36
N LEU A 339 -3.07 -12.42 26.03
CA LEU A 339 -3.64 -11.42 25.14
C LEU A 339 -5.17 -11.46 25.18
N LYS A 340 -5.78 -10.28 25.27
CA LYS A 340 -7.23 -10.13 25.20
C LYS A 340 -7.64 -9.98 23.74
N GLN A 341 -8.54 -10.86 23.28
CA GLN A 341 -9.10 -10.79 21.94
C GLN A 341 -10.19 -9.70 21.88
N ILE A 342 -10.14 -8.88 20.83
CA ILE A 342 -11.12 -7.80 20.60
C ILE A 342 -12.03 -8.05 19.39
N GLY A 343 -11.84 -9.17 18.68
CA GLY A 343 -12.59 -9.54 17.46
C GLY A 343 -11.64 -9.69 16.26
N ASN A 344 -12.13 -10.20 15.13
CA ASN A 344 -11.40 -10.24 13.83
C ASN A 344 -9.98 -10.83 13.87
N ALA A 345 -9.73 -11.83 14.73
CA ALA A 345 -8.38 -12.38 14.98
C ALA A 345 -7.35 -11.33 15.49
N THR A 346 -7.85 -10.23 16.04
CA THR A 346 -7.08 -9.12 16.61
C THR A 346 -7.09 -9.15 18.14
N PHE A 347 -5.94 -8.80 18.69
CA PHE A 347 -5.59 -8.91 20.11
C PHE A 347 -5.05 -7.59 20.66
N VAL A 348 -5.25 -7.37 21.95
CA VAL A 348 -4.65 -6.27 22.70
C VAL A 348 -3.85 -6.81 23.88
N GLU A 349 -2.78 -6.09 24.23
CA GLU A 349 -1.93 -6.40 25.37
C GLU A 349 -2.69 -6.30 26.70
N THR A 350 -2.26 -7.10 27.67
CA THR A 350 -2.76 -7.06 29.04
C THR A 350 -1.58 -7.14 30.02
N SER A 351 -1.85 -6.97 31.31
CA SER A 351 -0.84 -7.23 32.34
C SER A 351 -0.36 -8.69 32.37
N GLU A 352 -1.16 -9.64 31.88
CA GLU A 352 -0.82 -11.07 31.86
C GLU A 352 -0.01 -11.48 30.62
N SER A 353 -0.13 -10.75 29.50
CA SER A 353 0.67 -11.01 28.30
C SER A 353 2.12 -10.55 28.44
N GLY A 354 2.34 -9.55 29.30
CA GLY A 354 3.57 -8.76 29.33
C GLY A 354 3.59 -7.69 28.24
N GLN A 355 4.65 -6.87 28.27
CA GLN A 355 4.89 -5.86 27.24
C GLN A 355 5.29 -6.51 25.90
N PRO A 356 4.94 -5.88 24.77
CA PRO A 356 5.26 -6.38 23.44
C PRO A 356 6.76 -6.19 23.18
N ASP A 357 7.42 -7.29 22.80
CA ASP A 357 8.75 -7.24 22.22
C ASP A 357 8.60 -6.98 20.72
N ILE A 358 9.18 -5.90 20.21
CA ILE A 358 9.00 -5.48 18.82
C ILE A 358 10.26 -5.76 18.02
N GLY A 359 10.09 -6.30 16.82
CA GLY A 359 11.18 -6.60 15.91
C GLY A 359 10.77 -6.51 14.45
N GLN A 360 11.66 -7.03 13.62
CA GLN A 360 11.50 -7.08 12.16
C GLN A 360 11.29 -8.52 11.69
N GLY A 361 10.79 -8.69 10.47
CA GLY A 361 10.68 -9.99 9.83
C GLY A 361 12.03 -10.70 9.76
N GLY A 362 12.05 -11.99 10.10
CA GLY A 362 13.24 -12.85 9.99
C GLY A 362 14.35 -12.58 11.01
N ALA A 363 14.17 -11.67 11.97
CA ALA A 363 15.09 -11.51 13.08
C ALA A 363 14.96 -12.65 14.11
N SER A 364 15.98 -12.83 14.96
CA SER A 364 15.91 -13.83 16.03
C SER A 364 14.71 -13.56 16.94
N GLY A 365 13.84 -14.56 17.11
CA GLY A 365 12.60 -14.44 17.88
C GLY A 365 11.36 -14.00 17.09
N PHE A 366 11.51 -13.69 15.80
CA PHE A 366 10.42 -13.27 14.90
C PHE A 366 10.38 -14.14 13.63
N GLY A 367 9.16 -14.40 13.15
CA GLY A 367 8.94 -15.06 11.88
C GLY A 367 9.34 -14.20 10.68
N SER A 368 9.58 -14.83 9.53
CA SER A 368 9.72 -14.11 8.25
C SER A 368 8.36 -13.74 7.69
N ILE A 369 8.29 -12.61 6.99
CA ILE A 369 7.08 -12.20 6.27
C ILE A 369 7.15 -12.80 4.88
N ARG A 370 6.01 -13.22 4.34
CA ARG A 370 5.88 -13.65 2.96
C ARG A 370 4.76 -12.87 2.30
N SER A 371 5.13 -12.08 1.30
CA SER A 371 4.17 -11.34 0.47
C SER A 371 3.48 -12.24 -0.55
N GLY A 372 2.26 -11.86 -0.96
CA GLY A 372 1.46 -12.63 -1.91
C GLY A 372 0.83 -13.88 -1.31
N ALA A 373 0.71 -13.97 0.02
CA ALA A 373 0.23 -15.17 0.70
C ALA A 373 -0.54 -14.83 1.98
N LEU A 374 -1.45 -15.73 2.39
CA LEU A 374 -2.21 -15.62 3.63
C LEU A 374 -2.02 -16.87 4.48
N GLU A 375 -1.96 -16.68 5.80
CA GLU A 375 -1.99 -17.78 6.77
C GLU A 375 -3.44 -18.22 7.02
N SER A 376 -3.77 -19.46 6.66
CA SER A 376 -5.05 -20.09 6.97
C SER A 376 -5.19 -20.37 8.46
N SER A 377 -6.41 -20.67 8.92
CA SER A 377 -6.59 -21.13 10.29
C SER A 377 -5.80 -22.41 10.57
N ASN A 378 -5.31 -22.58 11.80
CA ASN A 378 -4.68 -23.81 12.27
C ASN A 378 -5.69 -24.87 12.77
N VAL A 379 -6.99 -24.69 12.48
CA VAL A 379 -8.04 -25.63 12.84
C VAL A 379 -8.07 -26.81 11.87
N ASP A 380 -7.85 -28.03 12.39
CA ASP A 380 -8.16 -29.27 11.66
C ASP A 380 -9.64 -29.62 11.82
N LEU A 381 -10.42 -29.41 10.75
CA LEU A 381 -11.85 -29.67 10.71
C LEU A 381 -12.18 -31.13 11.05
N THR A 382 -11.38 -32.08 10.59
CA THR A 382 -11.66 -33.51 10.82
C THR A 382 -11.51 -33.84 12.30
N ALA A 383 -10.43 -33.34 12.92
CA ALA A 383 -10.21 -33.49 14.35
C ALA A 383 -11.31 -32.81 15.18
N GLU A 384 -11.72 -31.59 14.83
CA GLU A 384 -12.79 -30.88 15.53
C GLU A 384 -14.15 -31.58 15.42
N LEU A 385 -14.50 -32.15 14.26
CA LEU A 385 -15.77 -32.88 14.09
C LEU A 385 -15.80 -34.16 14.95
N VAL A 386 -14.69 -34.88 15.05
CA VAL A 386 -14.58 -36.05 15.95
C VAL A 386 -14.64 -35.61 17.41
N HIS A 387 -13.99 -34.50 17.76
CA HIS A 387 -14.05 -33.93 19.10
C HIS A 387 -15.48 -33.53 19.48
N LEU A 388 -16.23 -32.91 18.55
CA LEU A 388 -17.62 -32.53 18.74
C LEU A 388 -18.51 -33.73 19.05
N ILE A 389 -18.34 -34.84 18.33
CA ILE A 389 -19.08 -36.10 18.58
C ILE A 389 -18.78 -36.62 20.00
N THR A 390 -17.53 -36.52 20.43
CA THR A 390 -17.11 -36.94 21.77
C THR A 390 -17.74 -36.05 22.85
N ALA A 391 -17.70 -34.73 22.67
CA ALA A 391 -18.32 -33.77 23.57
C ALA A 391 -19.85 -33.94 23.66
N GLN A 392 -20.51 -34.23 22.52
CA GLN A 392 -21.95 -34.56 22.47
C GLN A 392 -22.28 -35.83 23.24
N ARG A 393 -21.46 -36.89 23.10
CA ARG A 393 -21.63 -38.13 23.89
C ARG A 393 -21.47 -37.87 25.39
N ASN A 394 -20.50 -37.05 25.79
CA ASN A 394 -20.30 -36.65 27.18
C ASN A 394 -21.48 -35.85 27.74
N TYR A 395 -22.06 -34.96 26.94
CA TYR A 395 -23.28 -34.23 27.28
C TYR A 395 -24.46 -35.20 27.50
N GLN A 396 -24.69 -36.14 26.58
CA GLN A 396 -25.74 -37.14 26.69
C GLN A 396 -25.57 -38.05 27.92
N ALA A 397 -24.34 -38.48 28.21
CA ALA A 397 -24.03 -39.27 29.40
C ALA A 397 -24.34 -38.51 30.69
N SER A 398 -23.93 -37.23 30.77
CA SER A 398 -24.21 -36.37 31.93
C SER A 398 -25.70 -36.08 32.10
N ALA A 399 -26.43 -35.86 31.00
CA ALA A 399 -27.88 -35.69 31.01
C ALA A 399 -28.59 -36.96 31.53
N LYS A 400 -28.16 -38.15 31.07
CA LYS A 400 -28.73 -39.42 31.56
C LYS A 400 -28.49 -39.65 33.06
N ALA A 401 -27.31 -39.26 33.56
CA ALA A 401 -27.03 -39.30 34.99
C ALA A 401 -27.96 -38.36 35.79
N LEU A 402 -28.24 -37.17 35.26
CA LEU A 402 -29.17 -36.21 35.87
C LEU A 402 -30.61 -36.73 35.89
N GLU A 403 -31.09 -37.31 34.78
CA GLU A 403 -32.40 -37.97 34.71
C GLU A 403 -32.54 -39.08 35.76
N THR A 404 -31.52 -39.94 35.86
CA THR A 404 -31.51 -41.05 36.82
C THR A 404 -31.57 -40.52 38.26
N SER A 405 -30.82 -39.46 38.56
CA SER A 405 -30.86 -38.81 39.87
C SER A 405 -32.23 -38.20 40.17
N SER A 406 -32.86 -37.56 39.19
CA SER A 406 -34.20 -36.97 39.33
C SER A 406 -35.27 -38.04 39.59
N SER A 407 -35.22 -39.15 38.84
CA SER A 407 -36.12 -40.29 39.00
C SER A 407 -36.01 -40.92 40.40
N LEU A 408 -34.78 -41.08 40.92
CA LEU A 408 -34.54 -41.55 42.29
C LEU A 408 -35.12 -40.59 43.33
N SER A 409 -34.91 -39.28 43.18
CA SER A 409 -35.48 -38.27 44.08
C SER A 409 -37.01 -38.30 44.08
N GLN A 410 -37.64 -38.44 42.90
CA GLN A 410 -39.09 -38.56 42.78
C GLN A 410 -39.62 -39.84 43.43
N THR A 411 -38.93 -40.97 43.25
CA THR A 411 -39.26 -42.23 43.93
C THR A 411 -39.21 -42.09 45.44
N ILE A 412 -38.19 -41.41 45.98
CA ILE A 412 -38.07 -41.13 47.42
C ILE A 412 -39.23 -40.25 47.91
N MET A 413 -39.65 -39.25 47.14
CA MET A 413 -40.80 -38.41 47.50
C MET A 413 -42.10 -39.21 47.53
N ASN A 414 -42.31 -40.09 46.56
CA ASN A 414 -43.51 -40.94 46.47
C ASN A 414 -43.58 -42.03 47.55
N MET A 415 -42.45 -42.45 48.15
CA MET A 415 -42.46 -43.35 49.32
C MET A 415 -42.90 -42.67 50.62
N ARG A 416 -43.00 -41.33 50.61
CA ARG A 416 -43.29 -40.52 51.80
C ARG A 416 -44.76 -40.08 51.87
N THR A 417 -45.53 -40.36 50.83
CA THR A 417 -46.99 -40.28 50.73
C THR A 417 -47.58 -41.67 50.83
#